data_AF-A0ABC9YDV2-F1
#
_entry.id   AF-A0ABC9YDV2-F1
#
_cell.length_a   1.000
_cell.length_b   1.000
_cell.length_c   1.000
_cell.angle_alpha   90.00
_cell.angle_beta   90.00
_cell.angle_gamma   90.00
#
_symmetry.space_group_name_H-M   'P 1'
#
loop_
_entity.id
_entity.type
_entity.pdbx_description
1 polymer ?
#
loop_
_entity_poly.entity_id
_entity_poly.type
_entity_poly.pdbx_seq_one_letter_code
_entity_poly.pdbx_strand_id
1 'polypeptide(L)'
;MDEEPTESLWVRIKGRAGAEDIIVGVCYRPPDQGDRADEALYRQIGAASCSQALVLMGDFNHPDICWRDNAAERKQSRKLLECVNDNFLLQVIEEPTRRGAMLDLLLTNKEGLVEDVKLKGSLGCSDHEMVEFRILRAARRACSKLTTLDFRRADFGLFRDLLGRMPWDKALEGRGAQDSWLIFKGHLLQAQERCIPTKRKSGKNARRPAWMNKELVRKVKRKKEAYRGWKQGQVAWEEYRETV
;
A
#
# COMPACT_ATOMS: atom_id res chain seq x y z
N MET A 1 28.26 2.54 5.59
CA MET A 1 27.82 3.22 4.35
C MET A 1 26.34 3.39 4.51
N ASP A 2 25.89 4.62 4.71
CA ASP A 2 24.45 4.90 4.74
C ASP A 2 23.90 4.65 3.33
N GLU A 3 22.99 3.69 3.19
CA GLU A 3 22.27 3.49 1.93
C GLU A 3 21.49 4.78 1.62
N GLU A 4 21.67 5.32 0.42
CA GLU A 4 20.87 6.46 -0.04
C GLU A 4 19.38 6.11 -0.01
N PRO A 5 18.52 7.03 0.47
CA PRO A 5 17.09 6.77 0.57
C PRO A 5 16.52 6.58 -0.83
N THR A 6 15.95 5.41 -1.08
CA THR A 6 15.15 5.12 -2.27
C THR A 6 13.68 5.25 -1.90
N GLU A 7 12.86 5.82 -2.79
CA GLU A 7 11.41 5.87 -2.59
C GLU A 7 10.77 4.55 -3.02
N SER A 8 11.03 3.50 -2.24
CA SER A 8 10.51 2.16 -2.50
C SER A 8 9.87 1.53 -1.26
N LEU A 9 8.87 0.69 -1.50
CA LEU A 9 8.23 -0.14 -0.47
C LEU A 9 8.13 -1.57 -0.97
N TRP A 10 8.68 -2.49 -0.18
CA TRP A 10 8.71 -3.91 -0.48
C TRP A 10 7.91 -4.70 0.54
N VAL A 11 7.02 -5.57 0.06
CA VAL A 11 6.18 -6.42 0.90
C VAL A 11 6.29 -7.86 0.45
N ARG A 12 6.56 -8.75 1.41
CA ARG A 12 6.50 -10.20 1.19
C ARG A 12 5.11 -10.73 1.52
N ILE A 13 4.41 -11.23 0.52
CA ILE A 13 3.11 -11.88 0.67
C ILE A 13 3.32 -13.39 0.85
N LYS A 14 3.22 -13.86 2.10
CA LYS A 14 3.50 -15.25 2.45
C LYS A 14 2.57 -16.28 1.81
N GLY A 15 3.18 -17.38 1.37
CA GLY A 15 2.62 -18.64 0.89
C GLY A 15 1.65 -19.30 1.85
N ARG A 16 0.83 -20.22 1.32
CA ARG A 16 0.38 -21.36 2.14
C ARG A 16 1.56 -22.30 2.35
N ALA A 17 1.42 -23.27 3.27
CA ALA A 17 2.36 -24.39 3.34
C ALA A 17 2.47 -25.06 1.95
N GLY A 18 3.67 -25.07 1.37
CA GLY A 18 3.95 -25.60 0.03
C GLY A 18 3.62 -24.67 -1.15
N ALA A 19 3.10 -23.46 -0.91
CA ALA A 19 2.91 -22.44 -1.96
C ALA A 19 3.93 -21.32 -1.80
N GLU A 20 4.36 -20.75 -2.92
CA GLU A 20 5.47 -19.81 -2.99
C GLU A 20 5.10 -18.43 -2.38
N ASP A 21 6.08 -17.80 -1.75
CA ASP A 21 6.00 -16.40 -1.34
C ASP A 21 6.08 -15.50 -2.59
N ILE A 22 5.36 -14.37 -2.56
CA ILE A 22 5.46 -13.35 -3.62
C ILE A 22 6.06 -12.10 -3.00
N ILE A 23 7.10 -11.56 -3.63
CA ILE A 23 7.58 -10.21 -3.34
C ILE A 23 6.80 -9.22 -4.20
N VAL A 24 6.25 -8.20 -3.54
CA VAL A 24 5.58 -7.09 -4.20
C VAL A 24 6.31 -5.81 -3.86
N GLY A 25 6.84 -5.14 -4.88
CA GLY A 25 7.52 -3.85 -4.77
C GLY A 25 6.69 -2.73 -5.38
N VAL A 26 6.68 -1.57 -4.74
CA VAL A 26 6.27 -0.31 -5.37
C VAL A 26 7.42 0.69 -5.28
N CYS A 27 7.76 1.32 -6.39
CA CYS A 27 8.86 2.28 -6.49
C CYS A 27 8.38 3.60 -7.09
N TYR A 28 9.00 4.70 -6.65
CA TYR A 28 8.93 5.98 -7.32
C TYR A 28 10.36 6.44 -7.57
N ARG A 29 10.71 6.71 -8.83
CA ARG A 29 11.98 7.31 -9.21
C ARG A 29 11.72 8.72 -9.72
N PRO A 30 12.11 9.79 -9.00
CA PRO A 30 11.99 11.16 -9.48
C PRO A 30 12.70 11.36 -10.83
N PRO A 31 12.22 12.27 -11.70
CA PRO A 31 12.80 12.48 -13.04
C PRO A 31 14.26 12.96 -13.00
N ASP A 32 14.64 13.70 -11.97
CA ASP A 32 15.98 14.28 -11.74
C ASP A 32 16.82 13.49 -10.73
N GLN A 33 16.43 12.24 -10.42
CA GLN A 33 17.18 11.38 -9.51
C GLN A 33 18.62 11.15 -10.00
N GLY A 34 19.57 11.22 -9.06
CA GLY A 34 21.00 11.04 -9.34
C GLY A 34 21.42 9.57 -9.45
N ASP A 35 22.55 9.33 -10.13
CA ASP A 35 23.07 8.00 -10.47
C ASP A 35 23.23 7.06 -9.25
N ARG A 36 23.64 7.57 -8.09
CA ARG A 36 23.84 6.74 -6.89
C ARG A 36 22.53 6.19 -6.31
N ALA A 37 21.46 7.00 -6.33
CA ALA A 37 20.13 6.60 -5.87
C ALA A 37 19.49 5.61 -6.87
N ASP A 38 19.72 5.83 -8.18
CA ASP A 38 19.36 4.85 -9.22
C ASP A 38 20.07 3.51 -8.97
N GLU A 39 21.38 3.52 -8.70
CA GLU A 39 22.16 2.31 -8.41
C GLU A 39 21.71 1.60 -7.11
N ALA A 40 21.27 2.34 -6.09
CA ALA A 40 20.67 1.77 -4.90
C ALA A 40 19.33 1.09 -5.22
N LEU A 41 18.48 1.74 -6.00
CA LEU A 41 17.19 1.18 -6.45
C LEU A 41 17.41 -0.10 -7.28
N TYR A 42 18.34 -0.08 -8.24
CA TYR A 42 18.62 -1.24 -9.09
C TYR A 42 19.19 -2.42 -8.31
N ARG A 43 20.01 -2.17 -7.28
CA ARG A 43 20.45 -3.23 -6.34
C ARG A 43 19.28 -3.84 -5.57
N GLN A 44 18.31 -3.05 -5.13
CA GLN A 44 17.10 -3.58 -4.48
C GLN A 44 16.26 -4.42 -5.45
N ILE A 45 16.09 -3.95 -6.69
CA ILE A 45 15.38 -4.69 -7.74
C ILE A 45 16.08 -6.03 -8.01
N GLY A 46 17.41 -6.03 -8.15
CA GLY A 46 18.18 -7.25 -8.37
C GLY A 46 18.19 -8.21 -7.17
N ALA A 47 18.15 -7.69 -5.95
CA ALA A 47 17.97 -8.55 -4.77
C ALA A 47 16.56 -9.17 -4.73
N ALA A 48 15.53 -8.42 -5.13
CA ALA A 48 14.15 -8.88 -5.16
C ALA A 48 13.86 -9.88 -6.29
N SER A 49 14.51 -9.73 -7.45
CA SER A 49 14.36 -10.60 -8.63
C SER A 49 14.82 -12.04 -8.36
N CYS A 50 15.75 -12.24 -7.42
CA CYS A 50 16.17 -13.56 -6.92
C CYS A 50 15.05 -14.34 -6.21
N SER A 51 13.90 -13.72 -5.93
CA SER A 51 12.74 -14.39 -5.34
C SER A 51 12.00 -15.21 -6.38
N GLN A 52 11.36 -16.31 -5.99
CA GLN A 52 10.62 -17.18 -6.92
C GLN A 52 9.49 -16.47 -7.69
N ALA A 53 8.89 -15.44 -7.09
CA ALA A 53 7.83 -14.66 -7.70
C ALA A 53 7.95 -13.19 -7.26
N LEU A 54 8.08 -12.30 -8.24
CA LEU A 54 8.20 -10.86 -8.07
C LEU A 54 7.13 -10.15 -8.92
N VAL A 55 6.47 -9.17 -8.30
CA VAL A 55 5.71 -8.13 -9.00
C VAL A 55 6.22 -6.77 -8.52
N LEU A 56 6.83 -6.02 -9.41
CA LEU A 56 7.34 -4.68 -9.16
C LEU A 56 6.53 -3.69 -9.99
N MET A 57 6.08 -2.61 -9.37
CA MET A 57 5.33 -1.57 -10.07
C MET A 57 5.79 -0.18 -9.64
N GLY A 58 5.54 0.84 -10.43
CA GLY A 58 5.94 2.20 -10.05
C GLY A 58 6.13 3.14 -11.21
N ASP A 59 6.29 4.42 -10.90
CA ASP A 59 6.69 5.44 -11.87
C ASP A 59 8.22 5.57 -11.86
N PHE A 60 8.83 5.24 -12.99
CA PHE A 60 10.28 5.25 -13.17
C PHE A 60 10.79 6.50 -13.90
N ASN A 61 9.92 7.34 -14.45
CA ASN A 61 10.27 8.58 -15.14
C ASN A 61 11.37 8.44 -16.24
N HIS A 62 11.36 7.32 -16.99
CA HIS A 62 12.23 7.08 -18.14
C HIS A 62 11.46 7.09 -19.49
N PRO A 63 11.04 8.27 -20.00
CA PRO A 63 10.20 8.38 -21.20
C PRO A 63 10.88 7.94 -22.49
N ASP A 64 12.22 7.90 -22.53
CA ASP A 64 13.01 7.60 -23.73
C ASP A 64 13.30 6.10 -23.92
N ILE A 65 12.75 5.23 -23.07
CA ILE A 65 12.86 3.78 -23.25
C ILE A 65 11.86 3.34 -24.31
N CYS A 66 12.36 2.77 -25.41
CA CYS A 66 11.57 2.00 -26.36
C CYS A 66 11.58 0.53 -25.94
N TRP A 67 10.50 0.09 -25.29
CA TRP A 67 10.35 -1.31 -24.86
C TRP A 67 10.25 -2.31 -26.01
N ARG A 68 9.72 -1.88 -27.16
CA ARG A 68 9.62 -2.72 -28.38
C ARG A 68 11.00 -3.05 -28.95
N ASP A 69 11.88 -2.05 -29.01
CA ASP A 69 13.21 -2.19 -29.61
C ASP A 69 14.27 -2.52 -28.56
N ASN A 70 13.88 -2.62 -27.28
CA ASN A 70 14.78 -2.81 -26.14
C ASN A 70 15.95 -1.81 -26.18
N ALA A 71 15.65 -0.53 -26.37
CA ALA A 71 16.64 0.53 -26.51
C ALA A 71 16.26 1.79 -25.73
N ALA A 72 17.25 2.60 -25.35
CA ALA A 72 17.04 3.89 -24.72
C ALA A 72 18.14 4.88 -25.10
N GLU A 73 17.80 6.16 -25.22
CA GLU A 73 18.74 7.22 -25.64
C GLU A 73 19.68 7.62 -24.49
N ARG A 74 19.09 7.88 -23.31
CA ARG A 74 19.83 8.40 -22.15
C ARG A 74 20.57 7.29 -21.44
N LYS A 75 21.71 7.65 -20.84
CA LYS A 75 22.53 6.72 -20.05
C LYS A 75 21.76 6.14 -18.86
N GLN A 76 21.01 6.97 -18.12
CA GLN A 76 20.25 6.48 -16.96
C GLN A 76 19.15 5.48 -17.36
N SER A 77 18.43 5.77 -18.46
CA SER A 77 17.40 4.88 -19.00
C SER A 77 17.98 3.56 -19.48
N ARG A 78 19.17 3.58 -20.10
CA ARG A 78 19.92 2.36 -20.45
C ARG A 78 20.31 1.53 -19.22
N LYS A 79 20.76 2.16 -18.13
CA LYS A 79 21.07 1.45 -16.88
C LYS A 79 19.84 0.72 -16.31
N LEU A 80 18.66 1.35 -16.34
CA LEU A 80 17.42 0.67 -15.93
C LEU A 80 17.13 -0.53 -16.83
N LEU A 81 17.25 -0.34 -18.14
CA LEU A 81 16.97 -1.38 -19.13
C LEU A 81 17.94 -2.58 -18.99
N GLU A 82 19.22 -2.31 -18.78
CA GLU A 82 20.24 -3.31 -18.41
C GLU A 82 19.83 -4.04 -17.13
N CYS A 83 19.45 -3.31 -16.07
CA CYS A 83 18.98 -3.92 -14.83
C CYS A 83 17.77 -4.84 -15.05
N VAL A 84 16.77 -4.42 -15.84
CA VAL A 84 15.59 -5.24 -16.16
C VAL A 84 16.00 -6.52 -16.90
N ASN A 85 16.89 -6.40 -17.89
CA ASN A 85 17.35 -7.51 -18.71
C ASN A 85 18.22 -8.50 -17.92
N ASP A 86 19.19 -8.01 -17.15
CA ASP A 86 20.09 -8.84 -16.33
C ASP A 86 19.34 -9.63 -15.26
N ASN A 87 18.17 -9.14 -14.86
CA ASN A 87 17.30 -9.77 -13.86
C ASN A 87 16.13 -10.56 -14.45
N PHE A 88 16.09 -10.74 -15.78
CA PHE A 88 15.05 -11.47 -16.50
C PHE A 88 13.63 -10.98 -16.15
N LEU A 89 13.48 -9.66 -15.99
CA LEU A 89 12.20 -9.03 -15.67
C LEU A 89 11.44 -8.71 -16.97
N LEU A 90 10.16 -9.03 -16.97
CA LEU A 90 9.22 -8.80 -18.06
C LEU A 90 8.40 -7.56 -17.75
N GLN A 91 8.41 -6.58 -18.66
CA GLN A 91 7.49 -5.46 -18.64
C GLN A 91 6.14 -5.87 -19.23
N VAL A 92 5.07 -5.75 -18.43
CA VAL A 92 3.73 -6.25 -18.77
C VAL A 92 2.79 -5.15 -19.29
N ILE A 93 3.13 -3.87 -19.08
CA ILE A 93 2.34 -2.76 -19.65
C ILE A 93 2.77 -2.54 -21.11
N GLU A 94 1.79 -2.53 -22.02
CA GLU A 94 2.01 -2.34 -23.47
C GLU A 94 1.61 -0.94 -23.97
N GLU A 95 0.83 -0.20 -23.18
CA GLU A 95 0.27 1.10 -23.56
C GLU A 95 0.92 2.24 -22.74
N PRO A 96 1.05 3.45 -23.31
CA PRO A 96 1.58 4.60 -22.58
C PRO A 96 0.74 4.98 -21.36
N THR A 97 1.41 5.35 -20.28
CA THR A 97 0.79 5.65 -18.99
C THR A 97 0.72 7.15 -18.68
N ARG A 98 1.41 7.98 -19.46
CA ARG A 98 1.31 9.45 -19.35
C ARG A 98 1.65 10.13 -20.68
N ARG A 99 0.69 10.84 -21.26
CA ARG A 99 0.88 11.72 -22.45
C ARG A 99 1.69 11.08 -23.60
N GLY A 100 1.48 9.78 -23.86
CA GLY A 100 2.20 9.05 -24.92
C GLY A 100 3.54 8.43 -24.52
N ALA A 101 4.01 8.62 -23.28
CA ALA A 101 5.18 7.95 -22.72
C ALA A 101 4.78 6.85 -21.72
N MET A 102 5.59 5.78 -21.66
CA MET A 102 5.45 4.69 -20.69
C MET A 102 6.38 4.96 -19.50
N LEU A 103 5.86 5.66 -18.48
CA LEU A 103 6.61 6.02 -17.28
C LEU A 103 6.36 5.05 -16.12
N ASP A 104 5.09 4.70 -15.95
CA ASP A 104 4.67 3.67 -15.01
C ASP A 104 4.97 2.27 -15.59
N LEU A 105 5.75 1.48 -14.86
CA LEU A 105 6.14 0.12 -15.24
C LEU A 105 5.47 -0.92 -14.34
N LEU A 106 5.27 -2.11 -14.89
CA LEU A 106 4.80 -3.31 -14.19
C LEU A 106 5.70 -4.47 -14.59
N LEU A 107 6.72 -4.73 -13.78
CA LEU A 107 7.77 -5.71 -14.01
C LEU A 107 7.47 -7.00 -13.23
N THR A 108 7.69 -8.16 -13.86
CA THR A 108 7.60 -9.46 -13.19
C THR A 108 8.67 -10.44 -13.69
N ASN A 109 9.16 -11.31 -12.81
CA ASN A 109 10.11 -12.38 -13.19
C ASN A 109 9.43 -13.71 -13.53
N LYS A 110 8.08 -13.75 -13.53
CA LYS A 110 7.31 -14.97 -13.73
C LYS A 110 6.15 -14.72 -14.68
N GLU A 111 6.23 -15.31 -15.86
CA GLU A 111 5.17 -15.26 -16.85
C GLU A 111 3.86 -15.87 -16.30
N GLY A 112 2.72 -15.26 -16.65
CA GLY A 112 1.40 -15.67 -16.13
C GLY A 112 1.15 -15.33 -14.66
N LEU A 113 2.08 -14.70 -13.93
CA LEU A 113 1.83 -14.25 -12.56
C LEU A 113 0.89 -13.03 -12.53
N VAL A 114 0.96 -12.20 -13.55
CA VAL A 114 0.16 -10.99 -13.70
C VAL A 114 -0.75 -11.15 -14.91
N GLU A 115 -2.05 -10.88 -14.73
CA GLU A 115 -3.07 -10.97 -15.76
C GLU A 115 -4.00 -9.74 -15.74
N ASP A 116 -4.84 -9.63 -16.77
CA ASP A 116 -5.93 -8.64 -16.84
C ASP A 116 -5.44 -7.18 -16.73
N VAL A 117 -4.23 -6.89 -17.22
CA VAL A 117 -3.66 -5.53 -17.23
C VAL A 117 -4.49 -4.63 -18.14
N LYS A 118 -5.04 -3.54 -17.58
CA LYS A 118 -5.94 -2.61 -18.25
C LYS A 118 -5.65 -1.19 -17.79
N LEU A 119 -5.50 -0.28 -18.74
CA LEU A 119 -5.58 1.15 -18.47
C LEU A 119 -7.03 1.56 -18.23
N LYS A 120 -7.24 2.42 -17.23
CA LYS A 120 -8.58 2.81 -16.77
C LYS A 120 -8.91 4.27 -17.00
N GLY A 121 -8.04 5.08 -17.61
CA GLY A 121 -8.21 6.54 -17.56
C GLY A 121 -7.44 7.10 -16.37
N SER A 122 -7.29 8.43 -16.37
CA SER A 122 -6.75 9.15 -15.23
C SER A 122 -7.62 9.04 -13.98
N LEU A 123 -6.96 8.98 -12.82
CA LEU A 123 -7.62 9.03 -11.52
C LEU A 123 -7.74 10.47 -11.03
N GLY A 124 -8.93 11.07 -11.18
CA GLY A 124 -9.09 12.48 -10.81
C GLY A 124 -8.21 13.37 -11.69
N CYS A 125 -7.68 14.47 -11.18
CA CYS A 125 -6.88 15.41 -11.98
C CYS A 125 -5.46 14.91 -12.32
N SER A 126 -5.16 13.62 -12.10
CA SER A 126 -3.86 13.06 -12.47
C SER A 126 -3.69 13.09 -13.99
N ASP A 127 -2.48 13.37 -14.45
CA ASP A 127 -2.08 13.23 -15.85
C ASP A 127 -1.52 11.83 -16.17
N HIS A 128 -1.46 10.94 -15.16
CA HIS A 128 -1.14 9.52 -15.32
C HIS A 128 -2.41 8.68 -15.44
N GLU A 129 -2.31 7.62 -16.23
CA GLU A 129 -3.33 6.61 -16.44
C GLU A 129 -3.31 5.57 -15.31
N MET A 130 -4.47 5.24 -14.76
CA MET A 130 -4.58 4.18 -13.77
C MET A 130 -4.39 2.81 -14.42
N VAL A 131 -3.41 2.05 -13.94
CA VAL A 131 -3.20 0.65 -14.31
C VAL A 131 -3.98 -0.26 -13.34
N GLU A 132 -4.93 -1.03 -13.85
CA GLU A 132 -5.60 -2.13 -13.11
C GLU A 132 -5.04 -3.47 -13.60
N PHE A 133 -4.68 -4.36 -12.69
CA PHE A 133 -4.21 -5.71 -13.01
C PHE A 133 -4.55 -6.70 -11.91
N ARG A 134 -4.35 -7.99 -12.17
CA ARG A 134 -4.52 -9.08 -11.22
C ARG A 134 -3.22 -9.83 -11.01
N ILE A 135 -2.83 -10.01 -9.76
CA ILE A 135 -1.76 -10.95 -9.39
C ILE A 135 -2.40 -12.30 -9.12
N LEU A 136 -2.10 -13.28 -9.97
CA LEU A 136 -2.62 -14.63 -9.84
C LEU A 136 -1.98 -15.37 -8.69
N ARG A 137 -2.82 -15.88 -7.79
CA ARG A 137 -2.35 -16.68 -6.67
C ARG A 137 -3.43 -17.55 -6.06
N ALA A 138 -3.07 -18.78 -5.70
CA ALA A 138 -3.87 -19.65 -4.83
C ALA A 138 -3.88 -19.18 -3.36
N ALA A 139 -4.46 -18.01 -3.07
CA ALA A 139 -4.57 -17.50 -1.70
C ALA A 139 -5.84 -18.03 -1.00
N ARG A 140 -5.74 -18.54 0.24
CA ARG A 140 -6.91 -18.48 1.15
C ARG A 140 -6.87 -17.09 1.73
N ARG A 141 -7.92 -16.29 1.50
CA ARG A 141 -8.06 -15.01 2.19
C ARG A 141 -8.13 -15.33 3.68
N ALA A 142 -7.06 -15.08 4.42
CA ALA A 142 -7.07 -15.24 5.86
C ALA A 142 -8.20 -14.35 6.39
N CYS A 143 -9.22 -14.96 6.98
CA CYS A 143 -10.21 -14.18 7.72
C CYS A 143 -9.42 -13.48 8.81
N SER A 144 -9.45 -12.15 8.85
CA SER A 144 -8.69 -11.43 9.85
C SER A 144 -9.17 -11.93 11.20
N LYS A 145 -8.28 -12.55 11.99
CA LYS A 145 -8.56 -12.92 13.39
C LYS A 145 -8.54 -11.65 14.25
N LEU A 146 -9.08 -10.55 13.72
CA LEU A 146 -9.10 -9.28 14.39
C LEU A 146 -10.13 -9.36 15.52
N THR A 147 -9.59 -9.41 16.72
CA THR A 147 -10.32 -9.11 17.95
C THR A 147 -10.48 -7.61 18.07
N THR A 148 -11.68 -7.17 18.39
CA THR A 148 -11.98 -5.76 18.71
C THR A 148 -12.62 -5.71 20.08
N LEU A 149 -12.41 -4.62 20.80
CA LEU A 149 -13.10 -4.35 22.05
C LEU A 149 -14.62 -4.34 21.83
N ASP A 150 -15.35 -5.01 22.71
CA ASP A 150 -16.80 -5.05 22.71
C ASP A 150 -17.37 -4.06 23.72
N PHE A 151 -17.36 -2.78 23.35
CA PHE A 151 -17.90 -1.70 24.19
C PHE A 151 -19.37 -1.87 24.58
N ARG A 152 -20.15 -2.73 23.89
CA ARG A 152 -21.52 -3.06 24.29
C ARG A 152 -21.60 -3.89 25.56
N ARG A 153 -20.53 -4.64 25.87
CA ARG A 153 -20.39 -5.50 27.04
C ARG A 153 -19.38 -4.94 28.05
N ALA A 154 -18.97 -3.69 27.87
CA ALA A 154 -18.02 -3.05 28.77
C ALA A 154 -18.68 -2.79 30.14
N ASP A 155 -17.96 -3.11 31.21
CA ASP A 155 -18.32 -2.68 32.55
C ASP A 155 -17.77 -1.26 32.79
N PHE A 156 -18.57 -0.26 32.42
CA PHE A 156 -18.20 1.14 32.63
C PHE A 156 -18.20 1.55 34.11
N GLY A 157 -18.87 0.80 34.99
CA GLY A 157 -18.82 1.02 36.43
C GLY A 157 -17.44 0.70 36.97
N LEU A 158 -17.00 -0.53 36.75
CA LEU A 158 -15.65 -0.98 37.12
C LEU A 158 -14.56 -0.14 36.45
N PHE A 159 -14.76 0.26 35.19
CA PHE A 159 -13.80 1.11 34.47
C PHE A 159 -13.62 2.48 35.15
N ARG A 160 -14.71 3.13 35.56
CA ARG A 160 -14.65 4.39 36.32
C ARG A 160 -14.03 4.17 37.69
N ASP A 161 -14.36 3.09 38.37
CA ASP A 161 -13.81 2.80 39.71
C ASP A 161 -12.30 2.58 39.66
N LEU A 162 -11.79 1.83 38.68
CA LEU A 162 -10.36 1.59 38.51
C LEU A 162 -9.59 2.89 38.24
N LEU A 163 -10.12 3.77 37.41
CA LEU A 163 -9.49 5.06 37.14
C LEU A 163 -9.67 6.08 38.27
N GLY A 164 -10.81 6.03 38.97
CA GLY A 164 -11.11 6.94 40.08
C GLY A 164 -10.31 6.62 41.35
N ARG A 165 -9.89 5.36 41.54
CA ARG A 165 -9.03 4.93 42.66
C ARG A 165 -7.55 5.28 42.48
N MET A 166 -7.14 5.73 41.29
CA MET A 166 -5.76 6.08 41.04
C MET A 166 -5.40 7.40 41.74
N PRO A 167 -4.31 7.45 42.53
CA PRO A 167 -3.85 8.69 43.16
C PRO A 167 -3.15 9.57 42.11
N TRP A 168 -3.93 10.20 41.23
CA TRP A 168 -3.43 10.98 40.09
C TRP A 168 -2.48 12.08 40.50
N ASP A 169 -2.77 12.77 41.61
CA ASP A 169 -1.92 13.85 42.13
C ASP A 169 -0.48 13.35 42.34
N LYS A 170 -0.30 12.20 43.01
CA LYS A 170 1.02 11.59 43.23
C LYS A 170 1.61 10.97 41.97
N ALA A 171 0.78 10.39 41.12
CA ALA A 171 1.24 9.73 39.91
C ALA A 171 1.82 10.73 38.90
N LEU A 172 1.30 11.97 38.89
CA LEU A 172 1.63 13.02 37.93
C LEU A 172 2.51 14.13 38.53
N GLU A 173 2.70 14.16 39.84
CA GLU A 173 3.51 15.18 40.53
C GLU A 173 4.94 15.28 39.96
N GLY A 174 5.37 16.52 39.67
CA GLY A 174 6.72 16.83 39.19
C GLY A 174 7.04 16.33 37.78
N ARG A 175 6.05 15.84 37.02
CA ARG A 175 6.25 15.29 35.67
C ARG A 175 5.89 16.28 34.57
N GLY A 176 6.59 16.19 33.45
CA GLY A 176 6.24 16.90 32.23
C GLY A 176 4.96 16.37 31.57
N ALA A 177 4.42 17.11 30.61
CA ALA A 177 3.19 16.75 29.91
C ALA A 177 3.28 15.39 29.20
N GLN A 178 4.42 15.10 28.56
CA GLN A 178 4.62 13.83 27.84
C GLN A 178 4.65 12.62 28.78
N ASP A 179 5.38 12.72 29.90
CA ASP A 179 5.46 11.64 30.88
C ASP A 179 4.12 11.41 31.59
N SER A 180 3.43 12.51 31.91
CA SER A 180 2.08 12.46 32.48
C SER A 180 1.09 11.76 31.54
N TRP A 181 1.16 12.06 30.24
CA TRP A 181 0.34 11.40 29.23
C TRP A 181 0.63 9.89 29.13
N LEU A 182 1.89 9.49 29.15
CA LEU A 182 2.27 8.08 29.07
C LEU A 182 1.74 7.28 30.27
N ILE A 183 1.82 7.86 31.48
CA ILE A 183 1.30 7.25 32.71
C ILE A 183 -0.23 7.11 32.65
N PHE A 184 -0.92 8.20 32.32
CA PHE A 184 -2.37 8.18 32.16
C PHE A 184 -2.80 7.13 31.13
N LYS A 185 -2.17 7.14 29.95
CA LYS A 185 -2.44 6.18 28.88
C LYS A 185 -2.21 4.75 29.35
N GLY A 186 -1.15 4.49 30.10
CA GLY A 186 -0.86 3.17 30.67
C GLY A 186 -1.99 2.65 31.56
N HIS A 187 -2.43 3.46 32.53
CA HIS A 187 -3.54 3.10 33.41
C HIS A 187 -4.87 2.98 32.69
N LEU A 188 -5.14 3.85 31.71
CA LEU A 188 -6.33 3.78 30.86
C LEU A 188 -6.39 2.45 30.10
N LEU A 189 -5.28 2.04 29.48
CA LEU A 189 -5.20 0.79 28.73
C LEU A 189 -5.33 -0.44 29.65
N GLN A 190 -4.72 -0.42 30.84
CA GLN A 190 -4.88 -1.49 31.83
C GLN A 190 -6.33 -1.63 32.31
N ALA A 191 -7.01 -0.52 32.60
CA ALA A 191 -8.43 -0.53 32.95
C ALA A 191 -9.27 -1.06 31.78
N GLN A 192 -8.91 -0.70 30.55
CA GLN A 192 -9.63 -1.11 29.35
C GLN A 192 -9.57 -2.63 29.15
N GLU A 193 -8.40 -3.23 29.35
CA GLU A 193 -8.21 -4.69 29.23
C GLU A 193 -9.03 -5.47 30.26
N ARG A 194 -9.19 -4.92 31.47
CA ARG A 194 -9.94 -5.58 32.56
C ARG A 194 -11.45 -5.43 32.40
N CYS A 195 -11.93 -4.29 31.90
CA CYS A 195 -13.35 -3.95 31.90
C CYS A 195 -14.04 -4.20 30.57
N ILE A 196 -13.31 -4.28 29.46
CA ILE A 196 -13.89 -4.35 28.12
C ILE A 196 -13.50 -5.67 27.47
N PRO A 197 -14.43 -6.65 27.38
CA PRO A 197 -14.14 -7.93 26.76
C PRO A 197 -13.86 -7.74 25.26
N THR A 198 -13.06 -8.63 24.69
CA THR A 198 -12.83 -8.65 23.25
C THR A 198 -13.86 -9.54 22.54
N LYS A 199 -14.26 -9.14 21.34
CA LYS A 199 -15.05 -9.97 20.42
C LYS A 199 -14.29 -10.20 19.13
N ARG A 200 -14.49 -11.38 18.55
CA ARG A 200 -14.00 -11.69 17.21
C ARG A 200 -14.93 -11.04 16.20
N LYS A 201 -14.37 -10.36 15.20
CA LYS A 201 -15.16 -10.00 14.01
C LYS A 201 -15.59 -11.30 13.32
N SER A 202 -16.85 -11.39 12.90
CA SER A 202 -17.40 -12.53 12.14
C SER A 202 -17.93 -12.08 10.76
N GLY A 203 -18.10 -13.03 9.85
CA GLY A 203 -18.71 -12.80 8.53
C GLY A 203 -18.00 -11.74 7.67
N LYS A 204 -18.79 -10.86 7.03
CA LYS A 204 -18.27 -9.77 6.17
C LYS A 204 -17.38 -8.78 6.93
N ASN A 205 -17.58 -8.62 8.23
CA ASN A 205 -16.79 -7.70 9.06
C ASN A 205 -15.41 -8.26 9.38
N ALA A 206 -15.27 -9.58 9.50
CA ALA A 206 -13.97 -10.26 9.66
C ALA A 206 -13.07 -10.14 8.42
N ARG A 207 -13.63 -9.73 7.28
CA ARG A 207 -12.88 -9.51 6.04
C ARG A 207 -12.33 -8.08 5.94
N ARG A 208 -12.68 -7.19 6.87
CA ARG A 208 -12.24 -5.79 6.85
C ARG A 208 -11.04 -5.58 7.79
N PRO A 209 -9.98 -4.90 7.33
CA PRO A 209 -8.88 -4.47 8.18
C PRO A 209 -9.34 -3.67 9.39
N ALA A 210 -8.52 -3.59 10.44
CA ALA A 210 -8.86 -2.86 11.66
C ALA A 210 -9.05 -1.36 11.41
N TRP A 211 -8.20 -0.78 10.57
CA TRP A 211 -8.24 0.63 10.17
C TRP A 211 -9.44 0.99 9.28
N MET A 212 -10.11 0.02 8.65
CA MET A 212 -11.19 0.26 7.70
C MET A 212 -12.55 0.42 8.43
N ASN A 213 -12.80 1.64 8.93
CA ASN A 213 -14.05 2.01 9.60
C ASN A 213 -15.22 2.24 8.60
N LYS A 214 -16.45 2.45 9.12
CA LYS A 214 -17.65 2.63 8.29
C LYS A 214 -17.58 3.89 7.41
N GLU A 215 -17.01 4.97 7.92
CA GLU A 215 -16.89 6.25 7.21
C GLU A 215 -15.96 6.11 5.99
N LEU A 216 -14.79 5.50 6.17
CA LEU A 216 -13.85 5.20 5.10
C LEU A 216 -14.49 4.32 4.02
N VAL A 217 -15.23 3.28 4.43
CA VAL A 217 -15.97 2.43 3.48
C VAL A 217 -16.98 3.25 2.68
N ARG A 218 -17.69 4.19 3.31
CA ARG A 218 -18.64 5.09 2.63
C ARG A 218 -17.92 6.00 1.63
N LYS A 219 -16.79 6.62 2.02
CA LYS A 219 -15.98 7.47 1.15
C LYS A 219 -15.46 6.69 -0.06
N VAL A 220 -14.92 5.49 0.15
CA VAL A 220 -14.44 4.61 -0.94
C VAL A 220 -15.56 4.23 -1.90
N LYS A 221 -16.77 3.93 -1.38
CA LYS A 221 -17.93 3.63 -2.24
C LYS A 221 -18.36 4.83 -3.07
N ARG A 222 -18.51 6.00 -2.43
CA ARG A 222 -18.88 7.25 -3.11
C ARG A 222 -17.90 7.57 -4.25
N LYS A 223 -16.59 7.47 -4.00
CA LYS A 223 -15.55 7.67 -5.02
C LYS A 223 -15.72 6.70 -6.20
N LYS A 224 -15.94 5.41 -5.93
CA LYS A 224 -16.13 4.38 -6.98
C LYS A 224 -17.41 4.59 -7.78
N GLU A 225 -18.49 5.01 -7.13
CA GLU A 225 -19.77 5.30 -7.78
C GLU A 225 -19.65 6.50 -8.71
N ALA A 226 -19.07 7.60 -8.22
CA ALA A 226 -18.82 8.81 -9.02
C ALA A 226 -17.94 8.50 -10.23
N TYR A 227 -16.84 7.75 -10.05
CA TYR A 227 -15.97 7.33 -11.14
C TYR A 227 -16.69 6.49 -12.20
N ARG A 228 -17.54 5.54 -11.79
CA ARG A 228 -18.34 4.75 -12.75
C ARG A 228 -19.35 5.61 -13.51
N GLY A 229 -20.02 6.53 -12.81
CA GLY A 229 -20.98 7.46 -13.43
C GLY A 229 -20.29 8.32 -14.49
N TRP A 230 -19.15 8.91 -14.16
CA TRP A 230 -18.35 9.68 -15.12
C TRP A 230 -17.91 8.83 -16.31
N LYS A 231 -17.36 7.64 -16.07
CA LYS A 231 -16.88 6.76 -17.13
C LYS A 231 -18.00 6.27 -18.06
N GLN A 232 -19.23 6.20 -17.58
CA GLN A 232 -20.41 5.84 -18.36
C GLN A 232 -21.08 7.06 -19.03
N GLY A 233 -20.53 8.27 -18.87
CA GLY A 233 -21.12 9.50 -19.39
C GLY A 233 -22.38 9.95 -18.65
N GLN A 234 -22.66 9.38 -17.48
CA GLN A 234 -23.83 9.71 -16.66
C GLN A 234 -23.60 10.92 -15.76
N VAL A 235 -22.34 11.27 -15.50
CA VAL A 235 -21.92 12.35 -14.60
C VAL A 235 -20.87 13.20 -15.31
N ALA A 236 -20.99 14.52 -15.23
CA ALA A 236 -20.03 15.45 -15.81
C ALA A 236 -18.67 15.37 -15.08
N TRP A 237 -17.60 15.77 -15.76
CA TRP A 237 -16.25 15.78 -15.17
C TRP A 237 -16.18 16.67 -13.93
N GLU A 238 -16.85 17.81 -13.96
CA GLU A 238 -16.86 18.81 -12.88
C GLU A 238 -17.48 18.23 -11.60
N GLU A 239 -18.60 17.52 -11.73
CA GLU A 239 -19.30 16.90 -10.62
C GLU A 239 -18.52 15.70 -10.04
N TYR A 240 -17.86 14.93 -10.89
CA TYR A 240 -16.92 13.90 -10.44
C TYR A 240 -15.75 14.53 -9.65
N ARG A 241 -15.15 15.60 -10.18
CA ARG A 241 -14.01 16.29 -9.55
C ARG A 241 -14.33 16.81 -8.15
N GLU A 242 -15.53 17.33 -7.92
CA GLU A 242 -15.95 17.80 -6.58
C GLU A 242 -16.18 16.66 -5.56
N THR A 243 -16.32 15.43 -6.04
CA THR A 243 -16.59 14.26 -5.19
C THR A 243 -15.32 13.54 -4.73
N VAL A 244 -14.19 13.77 -5.39
CA VAL A 244 -12.96 12.95 -5.25
C VAL A 244 -11.90 13.65 -4.42
#